data_AF-A0A537IUX5-F1
#
_entry.id   AF-A0A537IUX5-F1
#
_cell.length_a   1.000
_cell.length_b   1.000
_cell.length_c   1.000
_cell.angle_alpha   90.00
_cell.angle_beta   90.00
_cell.angle_gamma   90.00
#
_symmetry.space_group_name_H-M   'P 1'
#
loop_
_entity.id
_entity.type
_entity.pdbx_description
1 polymer ?
#
loop_
_entity_poly.entity_id
_entity_poly.type
_entity_poly.pdbx_seq_one_letter_code
_entity_poly.pdbx_strand_id
1 'polypeptide(L)'
;MLSFLRIRAVVNGKDIYPLPDSSPVIITVLQNNPKVVITDGYHFTKPVELVYHHLNTYYFKVICVIDDFQLLAGSLLLITLYLMGSYTGILGLKLSAFFPIIYFLFFYYVNRKEFIQITPV
;
A
#
# COMPACT_ATOMS: atom_id res chain seq x y z
N MET A 1 -2.18 -6.22 6.24
CA MET A 1 -0.95 -6.16 5.40
C MET A 1 0.08 -5.13 5.88
N LEU A 2 -0.33 -3.95 6.37
CA LEU A 2 0.58 -2.89 6.84
C LEU A 2 1.44 -3.31 8.05
N SER A 3 0.96 -4.21 8.92
CA SER A 3 1.71 -4.63 10.12
C SER A 3 3.02 -5.35 9.86
N PHE A 4 3.18 -5.93 8.67
CA PHE A 4 4.45 -6.53 8.25
C PHE A 4 5.42 -5.46 7.70
N LEU A 5 4.89 -4.40 7.11
CA LEU A 5 5.68 -3.34 6.48
C LEU A 5 6.04 -2.29 7.53
N ARG A 6 7.33 -1.94 7.61
CA ARG A 6 7.79 -0.89 8.52
C ARG A 6 7.57 0.48 7.89
N ILE A 7 6.33 0.94 7.92
CA ILE A 7 5.91 2.22 7.33
C ILE A 7 6.52 3.40 8.09
N ARG A 8 6.97 4.40 7.33
CA ARG A 8 7.57 5.64 7.82
C ARG A 8 7.07 6.82 7.01
N ALA A 9 6.89 7.95 7.67
CA ALA A 9 6.73 9.25 7.02
C ALA A 9 8.09 9.93 6.91
N VAL A 10 8.41 10.43 5.73
CA VAL A 10 9.57 11.27 5.46
C VAL A 10 9.06 12.67 5.16
N VAL A 11 9.47 13.65 5.97
CA VAL A 11 9.13 15.05 5.82
C VAL A 11 10.33 15.80 5.28
N ASN A 12 10.12 16.57 4.21
CA ASN A 12 11.12 17.39 3.54
C ASN A 12 12.40 16.63 3.13
N GLY A 13 12.27 15.31 2.92
CA GLY A 13 13.39 14.44 2.52
C GLY A 13 14.44 14.19 3.61
N LYS A 14 14.22 14.66 4.84
CA LYS A 14 15.22 14.59 5.92
C LYS A 14 14.69 13.94 7.18
N ASP A 15 13.51 14.34 7.65
CA ASP A 15 12.99 13.91 8.94
C ASP A 15 12.14 12.65 8.76
N ILE A 16 12.49 11.57 9.47
CA ILE A 16 11.85 10.26 9.32
C ILE A 16 11.10 9.89 10.61
N TYR A 17 9.81 9.64 10.48
CA TYR A 17 8.92 9.27 11.58
C TYR A 17 8.36 7.86 11.35
N PRO A 18 8.55 6.91 12.27
CA PRO A 18 7.90 5.60 12.16
C PRO A 18 6.39 5.75 12.32
N LEU A 19 5.61 5.01 11.53
CA LEU A 19 4.14 5.01 11.59
C LEU A 19 3.66 3.63 12.09
N PRO A 20 3.42 3.46 13.40
CA PRO A 20 2.87 2.23 13.95
C PRO A 20 1.37 2.11 13.63
N ASP A 21 0.90 0.89 13.39
CA ASP A 21 -0.52 0.61 13.10
C ASP A 21 -1.45 0.90 14.29
N SER A 22 -0.92 0.89 15.52
CA SER A 22 -1.70 0.96 16.75
C SER A 22 -2.09 2.39 17.16
N SER A 23 -1.42 3.41 16.63
CA SER A 23 -1.59 4.78 17.12
C SER A 23 -1.29 5.84 16.06
N PRO A 24 -2.06 6.94 16.02
CA PRO A 24 -1.74 8.06 15.14
C PRO A 24 -0.42 8.72 15.55
N VAL A 25 0.32 9.22 14.57
CA VAL A 25 1.58 9.95 14.78
C VAL A 25 1.36 11.42 14.44
N ILE A 26 1.64 12.28 15.41
CA ILE A 26 1.53 13.73 15.24
C ILE A 26 2.91 14.28 14.88
N ILE A 27 3.02 14.85 13.68
CA ILE A 27 4.26 15.46 13.20
C ILE A 27 4.08 16.97 13.18
N THR A 28 4.81 17.67 14.04
CA THR A 28 4.79 19.14 14.06
C THR A 28 5.80 19.67 13.06
N VAL A 29 5.34 20.55 12.16
CA VAL A 29 6.20 21.14 11.12
C VAL A 29 6.24 22.65 11.28
N LEU A 30 7.44 23.22 11.31
CA LEU A 30 7.66 24.66 11.49
C LEU A 30 7.79 25.42 10.16
N GLN A 31 7.98 24.69 9.06
CA GLN A 31 8.23 25.25 7.73
C GLN A 31 6.93 25.30 6.93
N ASN A 32 6.75 26.35 6.14
CA ASN A 32 5.63 26.44 5.21
C ASN A 32 5.87 25.51 4.00
N ASN A 33 4.81 24.93 3.45
CA ASN A 33 4.84 23.99 2.33
C ASN A 33 5.66 22.70 2.55
N PRO A 34 5.45 21.93 3.63
CA PRO A 34 6.19 20.70 3.81
C PRO A 34 5.76 19.63 2.80
N LYS A 35 6.75 18.85 2.36
CA LYS A 35 6.58 17.70 1.47
C LYS A 35 6.62 16.42 2.27
N VAL A 36 5.55 15.65 2.22
CA VAL A 36 5.41 14.38 2.92
C VAL A 36 5.46 13.23 1.92
N VAL A 37 6.29 12.25 2.21
CA VAL A 37 6.38 10.98 1.48
C VAL A 37 6.22 9.84 2.48
N ILE A 38 5.41 8.84 2.15
CA ILE A 38 5.30 7.64 2.96
C ILE A 38 6.07 6.51 2.29
N THR A 39 6.81 5.73 3.08
CA THR A 39 7.65 4.65 2.57
C THR A 39 7.82 3.53 3.58
N ASP A 40 8.03 2.31 3.09
CA ASP A 40 8.51 1.16 3.87
C ASP A 40 9.99 0.84 3.61
N GLY A 41 10.68 1.68 2.83
CA GLY A 41 12.05 1.49 2.34
C GLY A 41 12.15 0.90 0.93
N TYR A 42 11.07 0.33 0.38
CA TYR A 42 11.03 -0.21 -0.98
C TYR A 42 9.96 0.47 -1.86
N HIS A 43 8.76 0.64 -1.32
CA HIS A 43 7.66 1.40 -1.88
C HIS A 43 7.72 2.84 -1.35
N PHE A 44 7.36 3.81 -2.20
CA PHE A 44 7.42 5.22 -1.84
C PHE A 44 6.31 6.00 -2.55
N THR A 45 5.52 6.74 -1.81
CA THR A 45 4.42 7.52 -2.39
C THR A 45 4.96 8.69 -3.22
N LYS A 46 4.12 9.25 -4.09
CA LYS A 46 4.40 10.58 -4.66
C LYS A 46 4.47 11.61 -3.52
N PRO A 47 5.40 12.58 -3.56
CA PRO A 47 5.47 13.64 -2.57
C PRO A 47 4.17 14.45 -2.55
N VAL A 48 3.57 14.58 -1.37
CA VAL A 48 2.40 15.43 -1.15
C VAL A 48 2.87 16.72 -0.50
N GLU A 49 2.67 17.84 -1.19
CA GLU A 49 2.99 19.17 -0.67
C GLU A 49 1.77 19.73 0.05
N LEU A 50 1.94 20.13 1.31
CA LEU A 50 0.87 20.61 2.18
C LEU A 50 0.91 22.11 2.27
N VAL A 51 -0.19 22.80 1.97
CA VAL A 51 -0.23 24.27 1.97
C VAL A 51 -1.09 24.78 3.13
N TYR A 52 -0.44 25.22 4.19
CA TYR A 52 -1.09 25.69 5.43
C TYR A 52 -1.52 27.17 5.27
N HIS A 53 -2.62 27.42 4.56
CA HIS A 53 -3.19 28.77 4.45
C HIS A 53 -4.24 29.07 5.53
N HIS A 54 -5.16 28.13 5.77
CA HIS A 54 -6.29 28.31 6.71
C HIS A 54 -6.41 27.17 7.73
N LEU A 55 -5.76 26.04 7.46
CA LEU A 55 -5.77 24.86 8.32
C LEU A 55 -4.40 24.74 8.97
N ASN A 56 -4.37 24.59 10.29
CA ASN A 56 -3.13 24.38 11.07
C ASN A 56 -2.76 22.90 11.18
N THR A 57 -3.63 21.99 10.73
CA THR A 57 -3.44 20.54 10.88
C THR A 57 -4.12 19.82 9.73
N TYR A 58 -3.43 18.85 9.14
CA TYR A 58 -3.99 17.92 8.17
C TYR A 58 -3.98 16.51 8.73
N TYR A 59 -5.06 15.78 8.48
CA TYR A 59 -5.21 14.38 8.88
C TYR A 59 -5.11 13.50 7.64
N PHE A 60 -4.23 12.50 7.72
CA PHE A 60 -4.03 11.54 6.65
C PHE A 60 -4.14 10.14 7.20
N LYS A 61 -4.76 9.27 6.40
CA LYS A 61 -4.70 7.83 6.56
C LYS A 61 -3.72 7.28 5.53
N VAL A 62 -2.84 6.41 6.00
CA VAL A 62 -1.99 5.61 5.11
C VAL A 62 -2.71 4.31 4.82
N ILE A 63 -2.88 4.00 3.54
CA ILE A 63 -3.49 2.75 3.09
C ILE A 63 -2.56 2.03 2.11
N CYS A 64 -2.71 0.72 2.04
CA CYS A 64 -2.14 -0.08 0.95
C CYS A 64 -3.24 -0.33 -0.08
N VAL A 65 -2.89 -0.42 -1.37
CA VAL A 65 -3.85 -0.74 -2.42
C VAL A 65 -4.38 -2.16 -2.31
N ILE A 66 -3.58 -3.08 -1.78
CA ILE A 66 -4.01 -4.45 -1.50
C ILE A 66 -4.42 -4.54 -0.04
N ASP A 67 -5.72 -4.70 0.19
CA ASP A 67 -6.27 -4.94 1.52
C ASP A 67 -6.34 -6.45 1.85
N ASP A 68 -6.42 -6.78 3.12
CA ASP A 68 -6.47 -8.16 3.62
C ASP A 68 -7.68 -8.92 3.05
N PHE A 69 -8.81 -8.24 2.85
CA PHE A 69 -9.99 -8.84 2.20
C PHE A 69 -9.74 -9.21 0.73
N GLN A 70 -9.05 -8.35 -0.02
CA GLN A 70 -8.73 -8.62 -1.42
C GLN A 70 -7.75 -9.78 -1.55
N LEU A 71 -6.78 -9.88 -0.63
CA LEU A 71 -5.84 -10.98 -0.57
C LEU A 71 -6.56 -12.31 -0.26
N LEU A 72 -7.49 -12.31 0.68
CA LEU A 72 -8.31 -13.48 1.03
C LEU A 72 -9.20 -13.91 -0.12
N ALA A 73 -9.93 -12.98 -0.73
CA ALA A 73 -10.79 -13.25 -1.88
C ALA A 73 -9.99 -13.79 -3.08
N GLY A 74 -8.83 -13.17 -3.37
CA GLY A 74 -7.90 -13.63 -4.40
C GLY A 74 -7.38 -15.04 -4.13
N SER A 75 -7.03 -15.36 -2.88
CA SER A 75 -6.57 -16.68 -2.46
C SER A 75 -7.65 -17.75 -2.61
N LEU A 76 -8.89 -17.45 -2.22
CA LEU A 76 -10.03 -18.36 -2.37
C LEU A 76 -10.35 -18.64 -3.84
N LEU A 77 -10.31 -17.60 -4.69
CA LEU A 77 -10.50 -17.75 -6.13
C LEU A 77 -9.43 -18.66 -6.75
N LEU A 78 -8.16 -18.45 -6.36
CA LEU A 78 -7.02 -19.27 -6.76
C LEU A 78 -7.21 -20.76 -6.44
N ILE A 79 -7.57 -21.06 -5.19
CA ILE A 79 -7.82 -22.43 -4.73
C ILE A 79 -8.94 -23.05 -5.56
N THR A 80 -10.04 -22.31 -5.77
CA THR A 80 -11.19 -22.80 -6.53
C THR A 80 -10.82 -23.12 -7.98
N LEU A 81 -10.13 -22.21 -8.67
CA LEU A 81 -9.68 -22.41 -10.05
C LEU A 81 -8.68 -23.58 -10.17
N TYR A 82 -7.77 -23.72 -9.20
CA TYR A 82 -6.83 -24.82 -9.18
C TYR A 82 -7.52 -26.18 -9.00
N LEU A 83 -8.49 -26.29 -8.09
CA LEU A 83 -9.27 -27.50 -7.87
C LEU A 83 -10.11 -27.85 -9.11
N MET A 84 -10.77 -26.87 -9.73
CA MET A 84 -11.51 -27.06 -10.97
C MET A 84 -10.60 -27.51 -12.13
N GLY A 85 -9.41 -26.92 -12.26
CA GLY A 85 -8.45 -27.29 -13.31
C GLY A 85 -7.89 -28.68 -13.09
N SER A 86 -7.71 -29.08 -11.83
CA SER A 86 -7.28 -30.43 -11.45
C SER A 86 -8.36 -31.48 -11.72
N TYR A 87 -9.62 -31.17 -11.41
CA TYR A 87 -10.75 -32.05 -11.67
C TYR A 87 -11.04 -32.23 -13.17
N THR A 88 -11.00 -31.15 -13.94
CA THR A 88 -11.33 -31.17 -15.39
C THR A 88 -10.18 -31.66 -16.26
N GLY A 89 -8.95 -31.74 -15.74
CA GLY A 89 -7.76 -32.09 -16.52
C GLY A 89 -7.30 -31.01 -17.51
N ILE A 90 -7.99 -29.85 -17.57
CA ILE A 90 -7.69 -28.79 -18.53
C ILE A 90 -6.49 -27.98 -18.03
N LEU A 91 -5.34 -28.18 -18.69
CA LEU A 91 -4.07 -27.52 -18.35
C LEU A 91 -4.16 -25.99 -18.42
N GLY A 92 -4.93 -25.45 -19.38
CA GLY A 92 -5.15 -24.00 -19.50
C GLY A 92 -5.82 -23.39 -18.27
N LEU A 93 -6.78 -24.09 -17.65
CA LEU A 93 -7.43 -23.61 -16.43
C LEU A 93 -6.44 -23.58 -15.26
N LYS A 94 -5.57 -24.60 -15.16
CA LYS A 94 -4.50 -24.64 -14.15
C LYS A 94 -3.52 -23.48 -14.29
N LEU A 95 -3.14 -23.12 -15.51
CA LEU A 95 -2.26 -21.97 -15.77
C LEU A 95 -2.96 -20.64 -15.45
N SER A 96 -4.23 -20.50 -15.82
CA SER A 96 -5.01 -19.30 -15.52
C SER A 96 -5.19 -19.06 -14.02
N ALA A 97 -5.18 -20.12 -13.20
CA ALA A 97 -5.25 -20.00 -11.76
C ALA A 97 -4.09 -19.18 -11.18
N PHE A 98 -2.91 -19.14 -11.81
CA PHE A 98 -1.78 -18.33 -11.35
C PHE A 98 -1.89 -16.84 -11.70
N PHE A 99 -2.83 -16.45 -12.57
CA PHE A 99 -2.97 -15.08 -13.02
C PHE A 99 -3.18 -14.07 -11.89
N PRO A 100 -4.04 -14.34 -10.87
CA PRO A 100 -4.17 -13.45 -9.71
C PRO A 100 -2.85 -13.27 -8.95
N ILE A 101 -2.04 -14.32 -8.79
CA ILE A 101 -0.71 -14.22 -8.14
C ILE A 101 0.21 -13.30 -8.95
N ILE A 102 0.29 -13.52 -10.25
CA ILE A 102 1.13 -12.72 -11.15
C ILE A 102 0.68 -11.25 -11.13
N TYR A 103 -0.63 -11.00 -11.13
CA TYR A 103 -1.20 -9.67 -11.05
C TYR A 103 -0.81 -8.95 -9.75
N PHE A 104 -0.94 -9.61 -8.59
CA PHE A 104 -0.54 -9.01 -7.31
C PHE A 104 0.98 -8.79 -7.22
N LEU A 105 1.79 -9.73 -7.73
CA LEU A 105 3.24 -9.55 -7.81
C LEU A 105 3.62 -8.38 -8.71
N PHE A 106 2.96 -8.23 -9.86
CA PHE A 106 3.18 -7.10 -10.74
C PHE A 106 2.90 -5.78 -10.00
N PHE A 107 1.77 -5.71 -9.30
CA PHE A 107 1.41 -4.52 -8.55
C PHE A 107 2.41 -4.19 -7.44
N TYR A 108 2.87 -5.20 -6.69
CA TYR A 108 3.87 -5.06 -5.63
C TYR A 108 5.25 -4.64 -6.17
N TYR A 109 5.78 -5.34 -7.18
CA TYR A 109 7.16 -5.13 -7.65
C TYR A 109 7.32 -3.99 -8.65
N VAL A 110 6.31 -3.74 -9.49
CA VAL A 110 6.37 -2.77 -10.60
C VAL A 110 5.75 -1.43 -10.18
N ASN A 111 4.55 -1.44 -9.60
CA ASN A 111 3.82 -0.22 -9.24
C ASN A 111 4.20 0.32 -7.85
N ARG A 112 5.50 0.48 -7.61
CA ARG A 112 6.03 0.83 -6.28
C ARG A 112 5.56 2.17 -5.72
N LYS A 113 5.19 3.09 -6.60
CA LYS A 113 4.75 4.45 -6.24
C LYS A 113 3.30 4.55 -5.82
N GLU A 114 2.50 3.58 -6.24
CA GLU A 114 1.06 3.59 -6.05
C GLU A 114 0.62 2.54 -5.03
N PHE A 115 1.54 1.66 -4.61
CA PHE A 115 1.30 0.61 -3.65
C PHE A 115 0.87 1.12 -2.27
N ILE A 116 1.57 2.14 -1.77
CA ILE A 116 1.20 2.88 -0.56
C ILE A 116 0.49 4.15 -1.03
N GLN A 117 -0.58 4.53 -0.35
CA GLN A 117 -1.32 5.74 -0.65
C GLN A 117 -1.55 6.56 0.61
N ILE A 118 -1.52 7.87 0.43
CA ILE A 118 -1.86 8.86 1.45
C ILE A 118 -3.25 9.38 1.10
N THR A 119 -4.23 9.12 1.95
CA THR A 119 -5.62 9.54 1.75
C THR A 119 -6.00 10.56 2.82
N PRO A 120 -6.56 11.73 2.47
CA PRO A 120 -7.07 12.66 3.47
C PRO A 120 -8.24 12.04 4.24
N VAL A 121 -8.35 12.36 5.53
CA VAL A 121 -9.49 11.99 6.40
C VAL A 121 -10.49 13.13 6.49
#